data_AF-A0A916D5U1-F1
#
_entry.id   AF-A0A916D5U1-F1
#
_cell.length_a   1.000
_cell.length_b   1.000
_cell.length_c   1.000
_cell.angle_alpha   90.00
_cell.angle_beta   90.00
_cell.angle_gamma   90.00
#
_symmetry.space_group_name_H-M   'P 1'
#
loop_
_entity.id
_entity.type
_entity.pdbx_description
1 polymer ?
#
loop_
_entity_poly.entity_id
_entity_poly.type
_entity_poly.pdbx_seq_one_letter_code
_entity_poly.pdbx_strand_id
1 'polypeptide(L)'
;MPWSPLRYPPAMRGLPPVLRAKAIEIANAMLADGIDDGRALRMAIAAARRWGARRAGRIGNVTPPWLATGRGQAGARRLRRRLR
;
A
#
# COMPACT_ATOMS: atom_id res chain seq x y z
N MET A 1 -11.23 16.74 -8.97
CA MET A 1 -12.48 16.40 -8.21
C MET A 1 -12.12 15.54 -7.00
N PRO A 2 -12.65 15.79 -5.78
CA PRO A 2 -12.26 14.98 -4.61
C PRO A 2 -12.76 13.54 -4.77
N TRP A 3 -11.87 12.57 -4.58
CA TRP A 3 -12.19 11.15 -4.63
C TRP A 3 -12.82 10.70 -3.32
N SER A 4 -13.71 9.70 -3.42
CA SER A 4 -14.37 9.10 -2.27
C SER A 4 -14.22 7.58 -2.28
N PRO A 5 -14.44 6.89 -1.15
CA PRO A 5 -14.38 5.43 -1.08
C PRO A 5 -15.37 4.73 -2.02
N LEU A 6 -16.43 5.42 -2.45
CA LEU A 6 -17.43 4.94 -3.39
C LEU A 6 -17.16 5.37 -4.83
N ARG A 7 -16.41 6.47 -5.01
CA ARG A 7 -16.11 7.06 -6.31
C ARG A 7 -14.62 7.36 -6.42
N TYR A 8 -13.86 6.34 -6.81
CA TYR A 8 -12.42 6.39 -7.01
C TYR A 8 -12.07 5.94 -8.44
N PRO A 9 -10.91 6.39 -8.98
CA PRO A 9 -10.47 5.99 -10.31
C PRO A 9 -10.18 4.48 -10.39
N PRO A 10 -10.36 3.84 -11.56
CA PRO A 10 -10.20 2.40 -11.72
C PRO A 10 -8.81 1.87 -11.32
N ALA A 11 -7.77 2.71 -11.39
CA ALA A 11 -6.43 2.40 -10.90
C ALA A 11 -6.38 2.01 -9.41
N MET A 12 -7.33 2.49 -8.58
CA MET A 12 -7.40 2.15 -7.15
C MET A 12 -8.25 0.90 -6.85
N ARG A 13 -8.93 0.31 -7.84
CA ARG A 13 -9.81 -0.85 -7.65
C ARG A 13 -9.05 -2.07 -7.13
N GLY A 14 -7.80 -2.29 -7.59
CA GLY A 14 -6.95 -3.39 -7.15
C GLY A 14 -6.31 -3.21 -5.78
N LEU A 15 -6.47 -2.04 -5.13
CA LEU A 15 -5.91 -1.81 -3.81
C LEU A 15 -6.80 -2.41 -2.71
N PRO A 16 -6.20 -3.01 -1.66
CA PRO A 16 -6.91 -3.34 -0.42
C PRO A 16 -7.66 -2.12 0.14
N PRO A 17 -8.82 -2.30 0.80
CA PRO A 17 -9.65 -1.20 1.30
C PRO A 17 -8.87 -0.17 2.13
N VAL A 18 -7.97 -0.65 3.00
CA VAL A 18 -7.13 0.21 3.85
C VAL A 18 -6.17 1.07 3.03
N LEU A 19 -5.54 0.49 1.99
CA LEU A 19 -4.64 1.23 1.11
C LEU A 19 -5.40 2.21 0.23
N ARG A 20 -6.59 1.82 -0.22
CA ARG A 20 -7.47 2.68 -1.02
C ARG A 20 -7.90 3.92 -0.24
N ALA A 21 -8.36 3.75 1.00
CA ALA A 21 -8.73 4.86 1.87
C ALA A 21 -7.54 5.82 2.07
N LYS A 22 -6.35 5.29 2.32
CA LYS A 22 -5.15 6.11 2.48
C LYS A 22 -4.72 6.82 1.19
N ALA A 23 -4.87 6.17 0.03
CA ALA A 23 -4.60 6.80 -1.25
C ALA A 23 -5.58 7.95 -1.53
N ILE A 24 -6.87 7.78 -1.23
CA ILE A 24 -7.88 8.83 -1.38
C ILE A 24 -7.55 10.04 -0.50
N GLU A 25 -7.17 9.81 0.77
CA GLU A 25 -6.76 10.88 1.70
C GLU A 25 -5.60 11.71 1.14
N ILE A 26 -4.53 11.03 0.70
CA ILE A 26 -3.33 11.70 0.17
C ILE A 26 -3.62 12.44 -1.14
N ALA A 27 -4.42 11.82 -2.01
CA ALA A 27 -4.80 12.44 -3.26
C ALA A 27 -5.66 13.68 -3.06
N ASN A 28 -6.64 13.63 -2.17
CA ASN A 28 -7.49 14.79 -1.88
C ASN A 28 -6.68 15.96 -1.32
N ALA A 29 -5.66 15.70 -0.50
CA ALA A 29 -4.71 16.73 -0.07
C ALA A 29 -3.94 17.34 -1.26
N MET A 30 -3.40 16.50 -2.14
CA MET A 30 -2.68 16.97 -3.34
C MET A 30 -3.57 17.78 -4.30
N LEU A 31 -4.83 17.38 -4.46
CA LEU A 31 -5.80 18.10 -5.28
C LEU A 31 -6.14 19.47 -4.67
N ALA A 32 -6.19 19.57 -3.34
CA ALA A 32 -6.37 20.84 -2.65
C ALA A 32 -5.17 21.79 -2.86
N ASP A 33 -3.96 21.22 -2.98
CA ASP A 33 -2.73 21.97 -3.30
C ASP A 33 -2.63 22.34 -4.80
N GLY A 34 -3.63 22.01 -5.63
CA GLY A 34 -3.64 22.31 -7.06
C GLY A 34 -2.78 21.38 -7.92
N ILE A 35 -2.40 20.21 -7.39
CA ILE A 35 -1.68 19.19 -8.17
C ILE A 35 -2.65 18.51 -9.14
N ASP A 36 -2.20 18.31 -10.37
CA ASP A 36 -2.92 17.57 -11.42
C ASP A 36 -3.44 16.19 -10.95
N ASP A 37 -4.69 15.87 -11.28
CA ASP A 37 -5.37 14.62 -10.92
C ASP A 37 -4.55 13.37 -11.29
N GLY A 38 -3.91 13.35 -12.47
CA GLY A 38 -3.11 12.22 -12.94
C GLY A 38 -1.79 12.07 -12.18
N ARG A 39 -1.15 13.19 -11.80
CA ARG A 39 0.03 13.19 -10.93
C ARG A 39 -0.33 12.79 -9.50
N ALA A 40 -1.38 13.37 -8.93
CA ALA A 40 -1.90 13.07 -7.61
C ALA A 40 -2.24 11.58 -7.48
N LEU A 41 -2.87 10.98 -8.49
CA LEU A 41 -3.23 9.56 -8.51
C LEU A 41 -2.01 8.65 -8.31
N ARG A 42 -0.97 8.83 -9.14
CA ARG A 42 0.23 7.98 -9.10
C ARG A 42 0.99 8.15 -7.79
N MET A 43 1.16 9.39 -7.34
CA MET A 43 1.86 9.69 -6.09
C MET A 43 1.11 9.14 -4.87
N ALA A 44 -0.21 9.29 -4.83
CA ALA A 44 -1.05 8.79 -3.75
C ALA A 44 -1.03 7.27 -3.65
N ILE A 45 -1.14 6.53 -4.76
CA ILE A 45 -1.03 5.07 -4.78
C ILE A 45 0.34 4.61 -4.26
N ALA A 46 1.42 5.24 -4.73
CA ALA A 46 2.77 4.91 -4.29
C ALA A 46 2.97 5.18 -2.79
N ALA A 47 2.48 6.33 -2.30
CA ALA A 47 2.56 6.71 -0.89
C ALA A 47 1.74 5.76 0.00
N ALA A 48 0.53 5.39 -0.42
CA ALA A 48 -0.31 4.42 0.29
C ALA A 48 0.39 3.06 0.40
N ARG A 49 0.97 2.54 -0.68
CA ARG A 49 1.74 1.27 -0.65
C ARG A 49 2.91 1.33 0.32
N ARG A 50 3.69 2.42 0.32
CA ARG A 50 4.79 2.61 1.28
C ARG A 50 4.30 2.68 2.73
N TRP A 51 3.15 3.31 2.97
CA TRP A 51 2.53 3.35 4.29
C TRP A 51 2.09 1.95 4.74
N GLY A 52 1.46 1.17 3.86
CA GLY A 52 1.07 -0.22 4.15
C GLY A 52 2.27 -1.12 4.41
N ALA A 53 3.35 -1.01 3.63
CA ALA A 53 4.57 -1.77 3.82
C ALA A 53 5.23 -1.48 5.18
N ARG A 54 5.30 -0.20 5.59
CA ARG A 54 5.80 0.18 6.93
C ARG A 54 4.92 -0.33 8.07
N ARG A 55 3.61 -0.40 7.86
CA ARG A 55 2.66 -0.93 8.84
C ARG A 55 2.75 -2.46 8.92
N ALA A 56 2.89 -3.14 7.79
CA ALA A 56 3.13 -4.58 7.69
C ALA A 56 4.48 -4.99 8.31
N GLY A 57 5.53 -4.19 8.15
CA GLY A 57 6.82 -4.43 8.82
C GLY A 57 6.78 -4.28 10.35
N ARG A 58 5.78 -3.55 10.89
CA ARG A 58 5.55 -3.41 12.34
C ARG A 58 4.70 -4.53 12.94
N ILE A 59 3.94 -5.26 12.12
CA ILE A 59 3.26 -6.49 12.53
C ILE A 59 4.12 -7.67 12.04
N GLY A 60 4.95 -8.23 12.92
CA GLY A 60 5.84 -9.33 12.53
C GLY A 60 5.10 -10.40 11.71
N ASN A 61 5.51 -10.57 10.44
CA ASN A 61 5.10 -11.66 9.55
C ASN A 61 3.59 -11.77 9.21
N VAL A 62 3.05 -10.83 8.45
CA VAL A 62 1.89 -11.10 7.58
C VAL A 62 2.27 -10.75 6.15
N THR A 63 2.67 -11.77 5.37
CA THR A 63 2.90 -11.63 3.93
C THR A 63 1.61 -11.10 3.29
N PRO A 64 1.62 -9.94 2.64
CA PRO A 64 0.43 -9.43 1.99
C PRO A 64 -0.03 -10.41 0.89
N PRO A 65 -1.33 -10.66 0.73
CA PRO A 65 -1.83 -11.66 -0.22
C PRO A 65 -1.44 -11.37 -1.68
N TRP A 66 -1.13 -10.12 -2.01
CA TRP A 66 -0.64 -9.71 -3.34
C TRP A 66 0.87 -9.93 -3.55
N LEU A 67 1.64 -10.23 -2.50
CA LEU A 67 3.05 -10.66 -2.54
C LEU A 67 3.19 -12.19 -2.41
N ALA A 68 2.09 -12.92 -2.17
CA ALA A 68 2.10 -14.38 -2.02
C ALA A 68 2.13 -15.13 -3.37
N THR A 69 1.74 -14.47 -4.46
CA THR A 69 1.76 -15.04 -5.81
C THR A 69 3.10 -14.79 -6.51
N GLY A 70 4.09 -15.62 -6.18
CA GLY A 70 5.37 -15.64 -6.86
C GLY A 70 6.30 -16.71 -6.29
N ARG A 71 6.50 -17.80 -7.04
CA ARG A 71 7.58 -18.79 -6.91
C ARG A 71 8.73 -18.34 -6.00
N GLY A 72 8.90 -18.99 -4.85
CA GLY A 72 10.09 -18.81 -4.00
C GLY A 72 9.85 -18.67 -2.50
N GLN A 73 8.94 -19.42 -1.89
CA GLN A 73 8.97 -19.64 -0.43
C GLN A 73 9.77 -20.90 -0.11
N ALA A 74 11.09 -20.83 -0.30
CA ALA A 74 12.04 -21.78 0.27
C ALA A 74 13.15 -20.97 0.94
N GLY A 75 13.13 -20.86 2.27
CA GLY A 75 14.33 -20.41 3.00
C GLY A 75 14.18 -19.49 4.22
N ALA A 76 13.00 -19.03 4.63
CA ALA A 76 12.89 -18.15 5.80
C ALA A 76 12.57 -18.88 7.12
N ARG A 77 13.11 -20.10 7.30
CA ARG A 77 13.08 -20.84 8.58
C ARG A 77 14.40 -21.55 8.82
N ARG A 78 15.42 -20.81 9.27
CA ARG A 78 16.51 -21.29 10.14
C ARG A 78 17.50 -20.15 10.40
N LEU A 79 17.34 -19.44 11.52
CA LEU A 79 18.43 -19.20 12.48
C LEU A 79 17.91 -18.45 13.72
N ARG A 80 17.40 -19.20 14.69
CA ARG A 80 17.45 -18.80 16.10
C ARG A 80 17.78 -20.03 16.91
N ARG A 81 19.07 -20.33 17.02
CA ARG A 81 19.70 -21.14 18.07
C ARG A 81 21.22 -21.09 17.86
N ARG A 82 21.87 -20.23 18.64
CA ARG A 82 23.17 -20.46 19.31
C ARG A 82 23.78 -19.11 19.65
N LEU A 83 23.61 -18.68 20.89
CA LEU A 83 24.71 -18.18 21.70
C LEU A 83 24.47 -18.73 23.12
N ARG A 84 25.24 -19.76 23.44
CA ARG A 84 25.66 -20.13 24.80
C ARG A 84 27.17 -20.08 24.77
#